data_AF-A0A5D2B9B5-F1
#
_entry.id   AF-A0A5D2B9B5-F1
#
_cell.length_a   1.000
_cell.length_b   1.000
_cell.length_c   1.000
_cell.angle_alpha   90.00
_cell.angle_beta   90.00
_cell.angle_gamma   90.00
#
_symmetry.space_group_name_H-M   'P 1'
#
loop_
_entity.id
_entity.type
_entity.pdbx_description
1 polymer ?
#
loop_
_entity_poly.entity_id
_entity_poly.type
_entity_poly.pdbx_seq_one_letter_code
_entity_poly.pdbx_strand_id
1 'polypeptide(L)'
;MATCAWFLSLCFTLVFCLCNATRTPPISPSLDGFLTNGNFEQAPKKENLNKTVILGKYSLPGWEIDGTVEFVSGGPQPGGFYFPIPRGAHAVRLGNEASISQNVNVKPGFIYSITFGTTRTCAQDEVLRISVPAQTTDISIQTLYSTDGGDTMAIAFKATAKVVKVTFHNPGVQEDPTCGPLLDAIAIKEMPPPTYTEGNLVKNSGFETGPHTFKNFSTGVLLPPHKQDTISPLPGWIIESLKPVKFIDKKHFSVPSGQFAIEMVAGRESAIAQVIRTVPNKDYTLTFTVGDAKNDCHGSMMVEAFAGKGTLKVPYVSQGKGGFKTSSFRFQAISARTRITFYSAYYHTKLHDFGHMCGPVLDDVKVLPVS
;
A
#
# COMPACT_ATOMS: atom_id res chain seq x y z
N MET A 1 -72.96 5.77 18.81
CA MET A 1 -71.68 6.24 19.39
C MET A 1 -71.16 5.18 20.35
N ALA A 2 -70.33 4.24 19.90
CA ALA A 2 -69.52 3.36 20.78
C ALA A 2 -68.64 2.34 20.02
N THR A 3 -68.81 2.13 18.72
CA THR A 3 -68.14 1.01 18.01
C THR A 3 -67.11 1.41 16.96
N CYS A 4 -66.95 2.70 16.65
CA CYS A 4 -66.02 3.15 15.61
C CYS A 4 -64.63 3.57 16.14
N ALA A 5 -64.48 3.76 17.44
CA ALA A 5 -63.23 4.28 18.03
C ALA A 5 -62.16 3.21 18.29
N TRP A 6 -62.53 1.93 18.35
CA TRP A 6 -61.60 0.85 18.69
C TRP A 6 -60.81 0.31 17.48
N PHE A 7 -61.36 0.39 16.27
CA PHE A 7 -60.68 -0.08 15.06
C PHE A 7 -59.58 0.87 14.56
N LEU A 8 -59.69 2.17 14.85
CA LEU A 8 -58.66 3.16 14.47
C LEU A 8 -57.44 3.13 15.40
N SER A 9 -57.61 2.73 16.66
CA SER A 9 -56.49 2.63 17.61
C SER A 9 -55.59 1.42 17.35
N LEU A 10 -56.16 0.29 16.93
CA LEU A 10 -55.39 -0.94 16.63
C LEU A 10 -54.52 -0.81 15.36
N CYS A 11 -54.99 -0.05 14.35
CA CYS A 11 -54.22 0.21 13.14
C CYS A 11 -53.02 1.15 13.39
N PHE A 12 -53.14 2.12 14.30
CA PHE A 12 -52.02 3.03 14.61
C PHE A 12 -50.91 2.35 15.40
N THR A 13 -51.22 1.36 16.24
CA THR A 13 -50.20 0.58 16.97
C THR A 13 -49.49 -0.46 16.10
N LEU A 14 -50.16 -1.04 15.10
CA LEU A 14 -49.52 -1.99 14.18
C LEU A 14 -48.60 -1.32 13.15
N VAL A 15 -48.91 -0.09 12.72
CA VAL A 15 -48.04 0.67 11.81
C VAL A 15 -46.77 1.18 12.51
N PHE A 16 -46.84 1.54 13.80
CA PHE A 16 -45.64 1.95 14.56
C PHE A 16 -44.71 0.78 14.94
N CYS A 17 -45.19 -0.46 15.00
CA CYS A 17 -44.35 -1.63 15.28
C CYS A 17 -43.56 -2.14 14.06
N LEU A 18 -43.92 -1.73 12.83
CA LEU A 18 -43.24 -2.14 11.59
C LEU A 18 -42.13 -1.16 11.15
N CYS A 19 -41.94 -0.03 11.83
CA CYS A 19 -40.97 1.00 11.43
C CYS A 19 -39.64 1.00 12.21
N ASN A 20 -39.42 0.11 13.18
CA ASN A 20 -38.20 0.10 14.01
C ASN A 20 -37.38 -1.20 13.89
N ALA A 21 -37.10 -1.62 12.66
CA ALA A 21 -36.06 -2.60 12.40
C ALA A 21 -35.32 -2.31 11.09
N THR A 22 -34.78 -1.10 10.96
CA THR A 22 -33.57 -0.93 10.16
C THR A 22 -32.46 -1.66 10.90
N ARG A 23 -32.33 -2.98 10.64
CA ARG A 23 -31.12 -3.72 10.97
C ARG A 23 -29.99 -3.03 10.20
N THR A 24 -29.26 -2.14 10.86
CA THR A 24 -27.91 -1.83 10.43
C THR A 24 -27.20 -3.19 10.37
N PRO A 25 -26.74 -3.65 9.20
CA PRO A 25 -26.00 -4.89 9.14
C PRO A 25 -24.83 -4.75 10.11
N PRO A 26 -24.53 -5.79 10.92
CA PRO A 26 -23.38 -5.74 11.80
C PRO A 26 -22.17 -5.36 10.95
N ILE A 27 -21.51 -4.25 11.31
CA ILE A 27 -20.26 -3.84 10.71
C ILE A 27 -19.28 -4.94 11.09
N SER A 28 -19.13 -5.92 10.20
CA SER A 28 -18.03 -6.88 10.30
C SER A 28 -16.77 -6.04 10.23
N PRO A 29 -15.85 -6.17 11.20
CA PRO A 29 -14.60 -5.42 11.16
C PRO A 29 -13.94 -5.68 9.80
N SER A 30 -13.57 -4.61 9.12
CA SER A 30 -12.83 -4.70 7.86
C SER A 30 -11.58 -5.54 8.12
N LEU A 31 -11.35 -6.54 7.28
CA LEU A 31 -10.15 -7.38 7.40
C LEU A 31 -8.92 -6.48 7.36
N ASP A 32 -8.09 -6.50 8.40
CA ASP A 32 -6.89 -5.68 8.50
C ASP A 32 -5.89 -6.33 9.48
N GLY A 33 -4.77 -6.82 8.97
CA GLY A 33 -3.71 -7.44 9.77
C GLY A 33 -2.97 -8.55 9.05
N PHE A 34 -2.13 -9.28 9.80
CA PHE A 34 -1.38 -10.41 9.27
C PHE A 34 -2.31 -11.49 8.70
N LEU A 35 -1.87 -12.08 7.60
CA LEU A 35 -2.34 -13.40 7.21
C LEU A 35 -1.98 -14.43 8.28
N THR A 36 -2.59 -15.62 8.24
CA THR A 36 -2.32 -16.65 9.24
C THR A 36 -0.83 -16.99 9.21
N ASN A 37 -0.13 -16.78 10.32
CA ASN A 37 1.33 -16.89 10.41
C ASN A 37 2.07 -16.14 9.27
N GLY A 38 1.56 -14.97 8.86
CA GLY A 38 2.19 -14.16 7.81
C GLY A 38 3.46 -13.44 8.27
N ASN A 39 3.66 -13.32 9.58
CA ASN A 39 4.90 -12.83 10.20
C ASN A 39 5.91 -13.96 10.51
N PHE A 40 5.58 -15.22 10.19
CA PHE A 40 6.45 -16.38 10.33
C PHE A 40 7.05 -16.65 11.72
N GLU A 41 6.48 -16.08 12.78
CA GLU A 41 6.95 -16.32 14.15
C GLU A 41 6.48 -17.67 14.72
N GLN A 42 5.60 -18.39 14.00
CA GLN A 42 5.31 -19.79 14.27
C GLN A 42 6.15 -20.69 13.37
N ALA A 43 7.20 -21.27 13.95
CA ALA A 43 8.12 -22.15 13.25
C ALA A 43 7.47 -23.50 12.84
N PRO A 44 7.94 -24.11 11.73
CA PRO A 44 7.68 -25.52 11.43
C PRO A 44 8.12 -26.44 12.57
N LYS A 45 7.53 -27.63 12.65
CA LYS A 45 7.99 -28.66 13.58
C LYS A 45 9.43 -29.07 13.25
N LYS A 46 10.24 -29.37 14.27
CA LYS A 46 11.64 -29.80 14.11
C LYS A 46 11.80 -31.03 13.20
N GLU A 47 10.87 -31.98 13.28
CA GLU A 47 10.84 -33.17 12.41
C GLU A 47 10.59 -32.85 10.92
N ASN A 48 10.02 -31.68 10.64
CA ASN A 48 9.75 -31.20 9.29
C ASN A 48 10.81 -30.19 8.82
N LEU A 49 11.98 -30.14 9.45
CA LEU A 49 13.07 -29.26 9.08
C LEU A 49 14.34 -30.07 8.81
N ASN A 50 14.94 -29.87 7.64
CA ASN A 50 16.31 -30.27 7.37
C ASN A 50 17.18 -29.00 7.34
N LYS A 51 17.81 -28.70 8.48
CA LYS A 51 18.42 -27.39 8.75
C LYS A 51 17.36 -26.29 8.60
N THR A 52 17.49 -25.42 7.59
CA THR A 52 16.56 -24.35 7.23
C THR A 52 15.46 -24.83 6.27
N VAL A 53 15.69 -25.91 5.51
CA VAL A 53 14.76 -26.38 4.48
C VAL A 53 13.54 -27.04 5.10
N ILE A 54 12.35 -26.59 4.70
CA ILE A 54 11.06 -27.12 5.16
C ILE A 54 10.73 -28.39 4.38
N LEU A 55 10.47 -29.48 5.11
CA LEU A 55 10.10 -30.77 4.56
C LEU A 55 8.58 -30.94 4.58
N GLY A 56 7.98 -31.13 3.41
CA GLY A 56 6.57 -31.47 3.28
C GLY A 56 5.67 -30.26 3.01
N LYS A 57 4.67 -30.49 2.15
CA LYS A 57 3.81 -29.47 1.55
C LYS A 57 3.04 -28.57 2.54
N TYR A 58 2.72 -29.07 3.73
CA TYR A 58 1.92 -28.35 4.73
C TYR A 58 2.67 -28.12 6.05
N SER A 59 4.00 -28.13 5.99
CA SER A 59 4.83 -28.08 7.18
C SER A 59 5.13 -26.65 7.66
N LEU A 60 4.93 -25.63 6.81
CA LEU A 60 4.92 -24.24 7.22
C LEU A 60 3.53 -23.90 7.79
N PRO A 61 3.40 -23.56 9.09
CA PRO A 61 2.09 -23.34 9.70
C PRO A 61 1.28 -22.27 8.96
N GLY A 62 0.07 -22.61 8.52
CA GLY A 62 -0.82 -21.70 7.79
C GLY A 62 -0.56 -21.57 6.28
N TRP A 63 0.47 -22.21 5.74
CA TRP A 63 0.89 -22.05 4.34
C TRP A 63 1.07 -23.39 3.64
N GLU A 64 0.68 -23.45 2.37
CA GLU A 64 1.01 -24.52 1.44
C GLU A 64 2.30 -24.14 0.70
N ILE A 65 3.32 -25.00 0.77
CA ILE A 65 4.60 -24.80 0.09
C ILE A 65 4.66 -25.62 -1.21
N ASP A 66 5.34 -25.10 -2.21
CA ASP A 66 5.71 -25.82 -3.42
C ASP A 66 7.18 -25.51 -3.76
N GLY A 67 7.94 -26.51 -4.20
CA GLY A 67 9.39 -26.38 -4.41
C GLY A 67 10.22 -26.25 -3.11
N THR A 68 11.41 -25.65 -3.22
CA THR A 68 12.36 -25.52 -2.11
C THR A 68 12.10 -24.24 -1.32
N VAL A 69 11.60 -24.40 -0.10
CA VAL A 69 11.28 -23.29 0.80
C VAL A 69 12.07 -23.45 2.10
N GLU A 70 12.68 -22.37 2.58
CA GLU A 70 13.44 -22.37 3.82
C GLU A 70 12.81 -21.47 4.88
N PHE A 71 12.82 -21.95 6.11
CA PHE A 71 12.55 -21.18 7.31
C PHE A 71 13.88 -20.64 7.85
N VAL A 72 14.07 -19.33 7.83
CA VAL A 72 15.34 -18.70 8.22
C VAL A 72 15.16 -17.83 9.45
N SER A 73 16.24 -17.69 10.22
CA SER A 73 16.33 -16.75 11.34
C SER A 73 17.20 -15.56 10.95
N GLY A 74 16.86 -14.39 11.49
CA GLY A 74 17.60 -13.16 11.26
C GLY A 74 18.98 -13.21 11.90
N GLY A 75 19.93 -12.49 11.30
CA GLY A 75 21.30 -12.39 11.82
C GLY A 75 22.37 -12.97 10.89
N PRO A 76 23.60 -13.18 11.41
CA PRO A 76 24.73 -13.69 10.65
C PRO A 76 24.47 -15.09 10.10
N GLN A 77 24.81 -15.29 8.84
CA GLN A 77 24.67 -16.54 8.10
C GLN A 77 26.06 -17.13 7.78
N PRO A 78 26.16 -18.45 7.52
CA PRO A 78 27.39 -19.05 7.04
C PRO A 78 27.93 -18.33 5.79
N GLY A 79 29.25 -18.21 5.68
CA GLY A 79 29.89 -17.51 4.54
C GLY A 79 29.94 -15.98 4.65
N GLY A 80 29.57 -15.41 5.82
CA GLY A 80 29.68 -13.97 6.08
C GLY A 80 28.47 -13.15 5.60
N PHE A 81 27.43 -13.81 5.10
CA PHE A 81 26.15 -13.17 4.78
C PHE A 81 25.41 -12.76 6.05
N TYR A 82 24.49 -11.82 5.94
CA TYR A 82 23.62 -11.39 7.03
C TYR A 82 22.19 -11.32 6.50
N PHE A 83 21.25 -11.93 7.21
CA PHE A 83 19.82 -11.83 6.89
C PHE A 83 19.17 -10.77 7.76
N PRO A 84 18.89 -9.58 7.18
CA PRO A 84 18.12 -8.56 7.86
C PRO A 84 16.64 -8.95 7.85
N ILE A 85 16.12 -9.25 9.04
CA ILE A 85 14.69 -9.51 9.27
C ILE A 85 14.20 -8.41 10.23
N PRO A 86 13.94 -7.20 9.73
CA PRO A 86 13.67 -6.07 10.60
C PRO A 86 12.27 -6.11 11.23
N ARG A 87 11.39 -7.04 10.82
CA ARG A 87 9.98 -7.10 11.24
C ARG A 87 9.66 -8.34 12.09
N GLY A 88 10.69 -8.96 12.66
CA GLY A 88 10.54 -10.18 13.45
C GLY A 88 11.88 -10.83 13.77
N ALA A 89 11.84 -12.13 14.03
CA ALA A 89 13.02 -12.98 14.17
C ALA A 89 13.16 -13.97 13.00
N HIS A 90 12.07 -14.23 12.28
CA HIS A 90 12.01 -15.28 11.27
C HIS A 90 11.42 -14.80 9.95
N ALA A 91 11.81 -15.47 8.87
CA ALA A 91 11.31 -15.22 7.53
C ALA A 91 11.30 -16.52 6.72
N VAL A 92 10.71 -16.45 5.53
CA VAL A 92 10.70 -17.56 4.58
C VAL A 92 11.50 -17.18 3.34
N ARG A 93 12.46 -18.03 2.94
CA ARG A 93 13.19 -17.88 1.67
C ARG A 93 12.58 -18.78 0.60
N LEU A 94 12.32 -18.22 -0.58
CA LEU A 94 11.88 -18.99 -1.74
C LEU A 94 13.08 -19.32 -2.61
N GLY A 95 13.38 -20.61 -2.79
CA GLY A 95 14.35 -21.06 -3.80
C GLY A 95 13.81 -20.93 -5.23
N ASN A 96 14.54 -21.48 -6.20
CA ASN A 96 14.14 -21.47 -7.61
C ASN A 96 12.77 -22.13 -7.82
N GLU A 97 11.88 -21.46 -8.56
CA GLU A 97 10.50 -21.90 -8.85
C GLU A 97 9.66 -22.24 -7.59
N ALA A 98 10.10 -21.83 -6.41
CA ALA A 98 9.41 -22.14 -5.17
C ALA A 98 8.28 -21.15 -4.91
N SER A 99 7.24 -21.62 -4.21
CA SER A 99 6.14 -20.77 -3.77
C SER A 99 5.60 -21.11 -2.39
N ILE A 100 4.98 -20.10 -1.78
CA ILE A 100 4.09 -20.28 -0.64
C ILE A 100 2.72 -19.73 -0.97
N SER A 101 1.67 -20.37 -0.47
CA SER A 101 0.30 -19.94 -0.73
C SER A 101 -0.64 -20.16 0.45
N GLN A 102 -1.65 -19.30 0.55
CA GLN A 102 -2.67 -19.36 1.58
C GLN A 102 -4.05 -19.06 1.00
N ASN A 103 -5.06 -19.80 1.44
CA ASN A 103 -6.46 -19.49 1.15
C ASN A 103 -6.97 -18.43 2.15
N VAL A 104 -7.51 -17.34 1.64
CA VAL A 104 -7.93 -16.18 2.44
C VAL A 104 -9.42 -15.92 2.24
N ASN A 105 -10.15 -15.77 3.35
CA ASN A 105 -11.56 -15.39 3.33
C ASN A 105 -11.71 -13.90 3.03
N VAL A 106 -12.44 -13.57 1.97
CA VAL A 106 -12.62 -12.20 1.47
C VAL A 106 -14.06 -11.98 0.97
N LYS A 107 -14.45 -10.73 0.73
CA LYS A 107 -15.78 -10.38 0.21
C LYS A 107 -15.72 -10.16 -1.30
N PRO A 108 -16.46 -10.94 -2.12
CA PRO A 108 -16.51 -10.71 -3.56
C PRO A 108 -16.88 -9.27 -3.90
N GLY A 109 -16.17 -8.67 -4.84
CA GLY A 109 -16.38 -7.30 -5.30
C GLY A 109 -15.63 -6.22 -4.52
N PHE A 110 -15.09 -6.54 -3.34
CA PHE A 110 -14.29 -5.63 -2.53
C PHE A 110 -12.83 -5.63 -2.99
N ILE A 111 -12.12 -4.53 -2.72
CA ILE A 111 -10.69 -4.38 -3.02
C ILE A 111 -9.90 -4.65 -1.74
N TYR A 112 -8.82 -5.40 -1.88
CA TYR A 112 -7.90 -5.73 -0.80
C TYR A 112 -6.49 -5.33 -1.21
N SER A 113 -5.69 -4.91 -0.26
CA SER A 113 -4.25 -4.78 -0.41
C SER A 113 -3.54 -5.95 0.27
N ILE A 114 -2.45 -6.42 -0.32
CA ILE A 114 -1.50 -7.34 0.31
C ILE A 114 -0.22 -6.56 0.55
N THR A 115 0.19 -6.46 1.81
CA THR A 115 1.42 -5.77 2.24
C THR A 115 2.39 -6.82 2.77
N PHE A 116 3.66 -6.73 2.39
CA PHE A 116 4.67 -7.71 2.80
C PHE A 116 6.06 -7.09 2.80
N GLY A 117 6.92 -7.61 3.67
CA GLY A 117 8.36 -7.38 3.62
C GLY A 117 9.00 -8.32 2.60
N THR A 118 9.92 -7.79 1.81
CA THR A 118 10.74 -8.57 0.89
C THR A 118 12.19 -8.12 0.97
N THR A 119 13.10 -9.09 0.98
CA THR A 119 14.54 -8.88 1.04
C THR A 119 15.19 -9.66 -0.10
N ARG A 120 16.00 -8.97 -0.90
CA ARG A 120 16.84 -9.58 -1.94
C ARG A 120 17.99 -10.35 -1.30
N THR A 121 18.26 -11.58 -1.77
CA THR A 121 19.39 -12.39 -1.25
C THR A 121 20.39 -12.82 -2.31
N CYS A 122 20.09 -12.60 -3.59
CA CYS A 122 20.89 -12.99 -4.74
C CYS A 122 21.53 -11.79 -5.44
N ALA A 123 22.63 -12.06 -6.14
CA ALA A 123 23.37 -11.06 -6.90
C ALA A 123 22.74 -10.70 -8.26
N GLN A 124 21.89 -11.58 -8.81
CA GLN A 124 21.20 -11.36 -10.08
C GLN A 124 19.84 -10.68 -9.90
N ASP A 125 19.16 -10.39 -11.00
CA ASP A 125 17.80 -9.85 -10.99
C ASP A 125 16.83 -10.86 -10.35
N GLU A 126 16.21 -10.43 -9.25
CA GLU A 126 15.15 -11.17 -8.59
C GLU A 126 13.79 -10.53 -8.86
N VAL A 127 12.82 -11.38 -9.17
CA VAL A 127 11.42 -11.03 -9.34
C VAL A 127 10.61 -11.85 -8.36
N LEU A 128 9.64 -11.23 -7.73
CA LEU A 128 8.62 -11.91 -6.93
C LEU A 128 7.29 -11.80 -7.66
N ARG A 129 6.68 -12.94 -7.97
CA ARG A 129 5.35 -13.03 -8.58
C ARG A 129 4.32 -13.23 -7.49
N ILE A 130 3.34 -12.33 -7.43
CA ILE A 130 2.19 -12.46 -6.54
C ILE A 130 0.97 -12.74 -7.40
N SER A 131 0.31 -13.86 -7.11
CA SER A 131 -0.86 -14.31 -7.85
C SER A 131 -2.07 -14.45 -6.95
N VAL A 132 -3.20 -13.92 -7.41
CA VAL A 132 -4.54 -14.05 -6.83
C VAL A 132 -5.47 -14.44 -7.99
N PRO A 133 -6.59 -15.19 -7.79
CA PRO A 133 -7.48 -15.53 -8.89
C PRO A 133 -7.83 -14.34 -9.81
N ALA A 134 -7.51 -14.48 -11.10
CA ALA A 134 -7.65 -13.48 -12.16
C ALA A 134 -6.71 -12.26 -12.12
N GLN A 135 -5.68 -12.24 -11.27
CA GLN A 135 -4.67 -11.18 -11.23
C GLN A 135 -3.28 -11.73 -10.86
N THR A 136 -2.28 -11.33 -11.64
CA THR A 136 -0.87 -11.66 -11.39
C THR A 136 -0.05 -10.38 -11.49
N THR A 137 0.78 -10.14 -10.49
CA THR A 137 1.68 -8.99 -10.42
C THR A 137 3.10 -9.46 -10.21
N ASP A 138 4.00 -9.09 -11.13
CA ASP A 138 5.43 -9.33 -11.00
C ASP A 138 6.10 -8.07 -10.44
N ILE A 139 6.82 -8.21 -9.33
CA ILE A 139 7.56 -7.12 -8.70
C ILE A 139 9.04 -7.40 -8.79
N SER A 140 9.79 -6.47 -9.39
CA SER A 140 11.24 -6.48 -9.32
C SER A 140 11.69 -6.02 -7.93
N ILE A 141 12.50 -6.83 -7.27
CA ILE A 141 13.12 -6.52 -5.97
C ILE A 141 14.59 -6.11 -6.13
N GLN A 142 14.96 -5.68 -7.33
CA GLN A 142 16.32 -5.30 -7.70
C GLN A 142 16.77 -3.98 -7.07
N THR A 143 15.88 -2.99 -7.06
CA THR A 143 16.15 -1.68 -6.44
C THR A 143 15.75 -1.75 -4.98
N LEU A 144 16.72 -1.63 -4.08
CA LEU A 144 16.47 -1.47 -2.64
C LEU A 144 16.23 0.01 -2.32
N TYR A 145 15.17 0.31 -1.57
CA TYR A 145 14.85 1.70 -1.15
C TYR A 145 15.21 1.96 0.31
N SER A 146 15.61 0.92 1.04
CA SER A 146 16.00 0.97 2.43
C SER A 146 17.30 0.17 2.67
N THR A 147 18.10 0.59 3.65
CA THR A 147 19.36 -0.07 4.03
C THR A 147 19.23 -0.95 5.27
N ASP A 148 18.09 -0.92 5.97
CA ASP A 148 17.75 -1.86 7.03
C ASP A 148 17.39 -3.28 6.52
N GLY A 149 17.54 -3.46 5.20
CA GLY A 149 17.74 -4.77 4.62
C GLY A 149 16.50 -5.46 4.10
N GLY A 150 15.32 -4.82 4.12
CA GLY A 150 14.17 -5.32 3.37
C GLY A 150 13.14 -4.24 3.12
N ASP A 151 12.62 -4.18 1.91
CA ASP A 151 11.58 -3.22 1.54
C ASP A 151 10.20 -3.74 1.97
N THR A 152 9.32 -2.85 2.45
CA THR A 152 7.90 -3.16 2.58
C THR A 152 7.19 -2.73 1.31
N MET A 153 6.48 -3.66 0.68
CA MET A 153 5.75 -3.41 -0.56
C MET A 153 4.28 -3.73 -0.40
N ALA A 154 3.43 -3.09 -1.20
CA ALA A 154 2.03 -3.48 -1.30
C ALA A 154 1.52 -3.53 -2.73
N ILE A 155 0.69 -4.54 -3.00
CA ILE A 155 -0.15 -4.64 -4.20
C ILE A 155 -1.62 -4.64 -3.80
N ALA A 156 -2.52 -4.54 -4.77
CA ALA A 156 -3.95 -4.61 -4.51
C ALA A 156 -4.67 -5.44 -5.55
N PHE A 157 -5.73 -6.13 -5.13
CA PHE A 157 -6.58 -6.94 -5.98
C PHE A 157 -8.06 -6.76 -5.63
N LYS A 158 -8.94 -7.11 -6.57
CA LYS A 158 -10.38 -7.17 -6.33
C LYS A 158 -10.79 -8.62 -6.17
N ALA A 159 -11.39 -8.95 -5.05
CA ALA A 159 -11.82 -10.31 -4.77
C ALA A 159 -12.93 -10.75 -5.74
N THR A 160 -12.74 -11.89 -6.39
CA THR A 160 -13.70 -12.49 -7.34
C THR A 160 -14.57 -13.57 -6.69
N ALA A 161 -14.13 -14.11 -5.56
CA ALA A 161 -14.79 -15.18 -4.82
C ALA A 161 -14.74 -14.92 -3.30
N LYS A 162 -15.43 -15.73 -2.50
CA LYS A 162 -15.43 -15.64 -1.02
C LYS A 162 -14.13 -16.14 -0.39
N VAL A 163 -13.41 -16.99 -1.12
CA VAL A 163 -12.10 -17.51 -0.75
C VAL A 163 -11.19 -17.33 -1.96
N VAL A 164 -10.03 -16.72 -1.75
CA VAL A 164 -9.02 -16.53 -2.79
C VAL A 164 -7.71 -17.17 -2.33
N LYS A 165 -7.00 -17.83 -3.25
CA LYS A 165 -5.66 -18.33 -2.99
C LYS A 165 -4.65 -17.22 -3.32
N VAL A 166 -3.94 -16.72 -2.32
CA VAL A 166 -2.84 -15.76 -2.50
C VAL A 166 -1.56 -16.57 -2.57
N THR A 167 -0.79 -16.42 -3.64
CA THR A 167 0.46 -17.14 -3.87
C THR A 167 1.60 -16.16 -4.07
N PHE A 168 2.71 -16.38 -3.37
CA PHE A 168 3.99 -15.73 -3.59
C PHE A 168 4.93 -16.75 -4.23
N HIS A 169 5.43 -16.44 -5.41
CA HIS A 169 6.23 -17.35 -6.23
C HIS A 169 7.51 -16.66 -6.68
N ASN A 170 8.64 -17.38 -6.58
CA ASN A 170 9.92 -16.98 -7.16
C ASN A 170 10.07 -17.64 -8.54
N PRO A 171 9.80 -16.96 -9.67
CA PRO A 171 10.03 -17.48 -11.01
C PRO A 171 11.52 -17.44 -11.43
N GLY A 172 12.41 -17.04 -10.52
CA GLY A 172 13.83 -16.92 -10.80
C GLY A 172 14.51 -18.28 -10.84
N VAL A 173 15.48 -18.42 -11.74
CA VAL A 173 16.38 -19.58 -11.79
C VAL A 173 17.81 -19.07 -11.59
N GLN A 174 18.33 -19.29 -10.39
CA GLN A 174 19.69 -18.93 -9.98
C GLN A 174 20.62 -20.16 -9.98
N GLU A 175 21.94 -19.93 -10.04
CA GLU A 175 22.95 -21.00 -9.93
C GLU A 175 22.87 -21.73 -8.58
N ASP A 176 22.69 -21.00 -7.49
CA ASP A 176 22.31 -21.56 -6.19
C ASP A 176 20.78 -21.71 -6.15
N PRO A 177 20.24 -22.94 -6.15
CA PRO A 177 18.80 -23.17 -6.16
C PRO A 177 18.06 -22.72 -4.90
N THR A 178 18.79 -22.46 -3.81
CA THR A 178 18.22 -21.96 -2.55
C THR A 178 18.18 -20.44 -2.50
N CYS A 179 18.84 -19.77 -3.43
CA CYS A 179 18.88 -18.31 -3.50
C CYS A 179 17.55 -17.76 -4.03
N GLY A 180 16.98 -16.79 -3.32
CA GLY A 180 15.82 -16.04 -3.79
C GLY A 180 15.21 -15.13 -2.73
N PRO A 181 14.01 -14.58 -2.98
CA PRO A 181 13.44 -13.57 -2.13
C PRO A 181 13.14 -14.13 -0.73
N LEU A 182 13.52 -13.34 0.28
CA LEU A 182 13.10 -13.53 1.66
C LEU A 182 11.81 -12.75 1.90
N LEU A 183 10.79 -13.43 2.40
CA LEU A 183 9.47 -12.88 2.70
C LEU A 183 9.23 -12.84 4.19
N ASP A 184 8.67 -11.72 4.66
CA ASP A 184 8.29 -11.50 6.05
C ASP A 184 7.04 -10.61 6.13
N ALA A 185 6.34 -10.64 7.27
CA ALA A 185 5.29 -9.71 7.62
C ALA A 185 4.17 -9.59 6.57
N ILE A 186 3.63 -10.71 6.08
CA ILE A 186 2.55 -10.72 5.09
C ILE A 186 1.21 -10.39 5.75
N ALA A 187 0.62 -9.27 5.36
CA ALA A 187 -0.65 -8.74 5.84
C ALA A 187 -1.62 -8.44 4.70
N ILE A 188 -2.91 -8.44 5.04
CA ILE A 188 -4.01 -8.09 4.15
C ILE A 188 -4.87 -6.99 4.77
N LYS A 189 -5.37 -6.08 3.93
CA LYS A 189 -6.31 -5.05 4.36
C LYS A 189 -7.42 -4.83 3.33
N GLU A 190 -8.67 -4.92 3.77
CA GLU A 190 -9.86 -4.52 3.01
C GLU A 190 -9.85 -3.00 2.85
N MET A 191 -9.85 -2.52 1.61
CA MET A 191 -9.84 -1.10 1.31
C MET A 191 -11.24 -0.64 0.92
N PRO A 192 -11.85 0.29 1.68
CA PRO A 192 -13.14 0.84 1.30
C PRO A 192 -13.05 1.58 -0.05
N PRO A 193 -14.13 1.60 -0.85
CA PRO A 193 -14.17 2.40 -2.06
C PRO A 193 -13.93 3.88 -1.74
N PRO A 194 -13.08 4.58 -2.51
CA PRO A 194 -12.76 5.96 -2.21
C PRO A 194 -13.98 6.86 -2.47
N THR A 195 -14.38 7.60 -1.44
CA THR A 195 -15.49 8.56 -1.48
C THR A 195 -14.99 9.96 -1.83
N TYR A 196 -15.90 10.81 -2.32
CA TYR A 196 -15.62 12.24 -2.46
C TYR A 196 -15.87 12.92 -1.11
N THR A 197 -14.97 13.82 -0.73
CA THR A 197 -15.23 14.77 0.35
C THR A 197 -16.09 15.90 -0.21
N GLU A 198 -16.97 16.47 0.60
CA GLU A 198 -17.86 17.55 0.16
C GLU A 198 -17.07 18.71 -0.47
N GLY A 199 -17.51 19.16 -1.65
CA GLY A 199 -16.86 20.23 -2.43
C GLY A 199 -15.56 19.84 -3.15
N ASN A 200 -14.83 18.81 -2.70
CA ASN A 200 -13.55 18.41 -3.29
C ASN A 200 -13.72 17.42 -4.45
N LEU A 201 -13.13 17.74 -5.60
CA LEU A 201 -13.14 16.86 -6.77
C LEU A 201 -12.12 15.72 -6.70
N VAL A 202 -11.25 15.72 -5.69
CA VAL A 202 -10.22 14.70 -5.48
C VAL A 202 -10.72 13.64 -4.52
N LYS A 203 -10.63 12.37 -4.94
CA LYS A 203 -10.88 11.21 -4.09
C LYS A 203 -9.64 10.86 -3.29
N ASN A 204 -9.85 10.36 -2.07
CA ASN A 204 -8.75 9.96 -1.17
C ASN A 204 -7.67 11.05 -1.07
N SER A 205 -8.14 12.28 -0.86
CA SER A 205 -7.34 13.51 -1.01
C SER A 205 -6.24 13.67 0.04
N GLY A 206 -6.46 13.14 1.23
CA GLY A 206 -5.47 13.06 2.30
C GLY A 206 -4.87 11.66 2.47
N PHE A 207 -4.98 10.79 1.45
CA PHE A 207 -4.40 9.43 1.47
C PHE A 207 -4.84 8.51 2.64
N GLU A 208 -5.93 8.83 3.33
CA GLU A 208 -6.41 8.10 4.50
C GLU A 208 -6.88 6.66 4.21
N THR A 209 -7.05 6.31 2.93
CA THR A 209 -7.29 4.93 2.49
C THR A 209 -6.08 4.40 1.74
N GLY A 210 -5.52 3.30 2.23
CA GLY A 210 -4.32 2.68 1.67
C GLY A 210 -3.99 1.35 2.36
N PRO A 211 -2.79 0.79 2.10
CA PRO A 211 -2.40 -0.53 2.57
C PRO A 211 -2.26 -0.66 4.09
N HIS A 212 -1.97 -1.87 4.56
CA HIS A 212 -1.65 -2.13 5.96
C HIS A 212 -0.31 -1.47 6.31
N THR A 213 -0.19 -0.96 7.54
CA THR A 213 1.07 -0.47 8.08
C THR A 213 1.33 -1.17 9.41
N PHE A 214 2.58 -1.57 9.64
CA PHE A 214 2.93 -2.35 10.81
C PHE A 214 3.17 -1.46 12.02
N LYS A 215 2.67 -1.88 13.19
CA LYS A 215 2.72 -1.05 14.39
C LYS A 215 4.12 -0.88 14.97
N ASN A 216 5.03 -1.85 14.79
CA ASN A 216 6.27 -1.91 15.56
C ASN A 216 7.49 -1.42 14.76
N PHE A 217 7.38 -1.38 13.44
CA PHE A 217 8.47 -1.06 12.54
C PHE A 217 7.90 -0.54 11.22
N SER A 218 8.50 0.51 10.65
CA SER A 218 8.08 1.02 9.35
C SER A 218 9.22 1.71 8.61
N THR A 219 9.46 1.29 7.37
CA THR A 219 10.21 2.03 6.36
C THR A 219 9.29 2.80 5.42
N GLY A 220 8.00 2.85 5.74
CA GLY A 220 6.91 3.12 4.81
C GLY A 220 6.64 1.95 3.87
N VAL A 221 5.53 2.00 3.14
CA VAL A 221 5.09 0.94 2.23
C VAL A 221 5.27 1.42 0.80
N LEU A 222 6.18 0.79 0.06
CA LEU A 222 6.40 1.07 -1.36
C LEU A 222 5.21 0.58 -2.17
N LEU A 223 4.68 1.48 -2.99
CA LEU A 223 3.60 1.23 -3.92
C LEU A 223 4.20 1.23 -5.32
N PRO A 224 4.50 0.05 -5.90
CA PRO A 224 5.11 -0.04 -7.21
C PRO A 224 4.14 0.48 -8.28
N PRO A 225 4.67 1.02 -9.39
CA PRO A 225 3.84 1.37 -10.53
C PRO A 225 3.31 0.11 -11.18
N HIS A 226 2.04 0.13 -11.58
CA HIS A 226 1.47 -0.98 -12.33
C HIS A 226 1.16 -0.54 -13.76
N LYS A 227 1.83 -1.16 -14.73
CA LYS A 227 1.65 -0.86 -16.16
C LYS A 227 0.32 -1.41 -16.72
N GLN A 228 -0.31 -2.37 -16.04
CA GLN A 228 -1.40 -3.17 -16.62
C GLN A 228 -2.59 -3.48 -15.68
N ASP A 229 -2.59 -3.01 -14.42
CA ASP A 229 -3.68 -3.35 -13.48
C ASP A 229 -4.67 -2.19 -13.34
N THR A 230 -5.94 -2.55 -13.29
CA THR A 230 -7.05 -1.62 -13.06
C THR A 230 -7.13 -1.17 -11.59
N ILE A 231 -6.36 -1.79 -10.69
CA ILE A 231 -6.52 -1.71 -9.23
C ILE A 231 -5.21 -1.31 -8.58
N SER A 232 -5.21 -0.13 -7.97
CA SER A 232 -4.06 0.45 -7.28
C SER A 232 -4.15 0.19 -5.77
N PRO A 233 -3.01 -0.05 -5.07
CA PRO A 233 -2.96 -0.05 -3.61
C PRO A 233 -3.14 1.35 -3.00
N LEU A 234 -3.20 2.39 -3.84
CA LEU A 234 -3.61 3.74 -3.46
C LEU A 234 -4.95 4.09 -4.13
N PRO A 235 -6.11 3.79 -3.49
CA PRO A 235 -7.41 3.98 -4.10
C PRO A 235 -7.63 5.42 -4.59
N GLY A 236 -8.08 5.55 -5.84
CA GLY A 236 -8.30 6.84 -6.50
C GLY A 236 -7.06 7.45 -7.16
N TRP A 237 -5.87 6.90 -6.93
CA TRP A 237 -4.62 7.43 -7.45
C TRP A 237 -3.90 6.42 -8.36
N ILE A 238 -3.33 6.95 -9.43
CA ILE A 238 -2.47 6.26 -10.38
C ILE A 238 -1.03 6.49 -9.94
N ILE A 239 -0.24 5.43 -9.85
CA ILE A 239 1.21 5.52 -9.66
C ILE A 239 1.81 5.48 -11.06
N GLU A 240 2.25 6.64 -11.56
CA GLU A 240 2.52 6.85 -12.99
C GLU A 240 3.90 6.39 -13.44
N SER A 241 4.92 6.67 -12.63
CA SER A 241 6.31 6.62 -13.06
C SER A 241 6.93 5.23 -12.91
N LEU A 242 8.17 5.02 -13.34
CA LEU A 242 8.84 3.70 -13.33
C LEU A 242 9.25 3.19 -11.94
N LYS A 243 9.21 4.05 -10.92
CA LYS A 243 9.62 3.73 -9.54
C LYS A 243 8.43 3.97 -8.59
N PRO A 244 8.41 3.29 -7.43
CA PRO A 244 7.32 3.40 -6.47
C PRO A 244 7.21 4.81 -5.88
N VAL A 245 6.02 5.08 -5.34
CA VAL A 245 5.86 6.06 -4.24
C VAL A 245 5.79 5.31 -2.92
N LYS A 246 6.03 5.99 -1.80
CA LYS A 246 6.00 5.37 -0.48
C LYS A 246 4.82 5.92 0.33
N PHE A 247 3.95 5.02 0.78
CA PHE A 247 2.88 5.31 1.71
C PHE A 247 3.42 5.32 3.14
N ILE A 248 3.29 6.44 3.82
CA ILE A 248 3.85 6.66 5.16
C ILE A 248 2.74 6.92 6.18
N ASP A 249 2.98 6.50 7.41
CA ASP A 249 2.02 6.64 8.52
C ASP A 249 2.51 7.61 9.59
N LYS A 250 1.57 8.28 10.26
CA LYS A 250 1.83 9.27 11.32
C LYS A 250 2.56 8.73 12.53
N LYS A 251 2.47 7.42 12.79
CA LYS A 251 3.08 6.83 13.97
C LYS A 251 4.60 6.80 13.83
N HIS A 252 5.11 6.60 12.61
CA HIS A 252 6.55 6.51 12.35
C HIS A 252 7.12 7.75 11.63
N PHE A 253 6.28 8.53 10.96
CA PHE A 253 6.69 9.66 10.13
C PHE A 253 5.91 10.93 10.46
N SER A 254 6.47 12.07 10.08
CA SER A 254 5.75 13.34 10.05
C SER A 254 4.81 13.35 8.85
N VAL A 255 3.50 13.39 9.09
CA VAL A 255 2.48 13.55 8.05
C VAL A 255 1.78 14.91 8.20
N PRO A 256 1.45 15.62 7.10
CA PRO A 256 0.83 16.94 7.18
C PRO A 256 -0.54 16.93 7.88
N SER A 257 -1.38 15.96 7.56
CA SER A 257 -2.74 15.82 8.05
C SER A 257 -3.10 14.35 8.24
N GLY A 258 -4.25 14.09 8.87
CA GLY A 258 -4.77 12.73 9.00
C GLY A 258 -3.83 11.73 9.68
N GLN A 259 -3.76 10.52 9.12
CA GLN A 259 -2.92 9.41 9.56
C GLN A 259 -1.87 9.01 8.54
N PHE A 260 -2.05 9.36 7.26
CA PHE A 260 -1.19 8.86 6.19
C PHE A 260 -0.84 9.96 5.18
N ALA A 261 0.28 9.77 4.48
CA ALA A 261 0.68 10.64 3.37
C ALA A 261 1.51 9.85 2.34
N ILE A 262 1.89 10.51 1.25
CA ILE A 262 2.75 9.93 0.22
C ILE A 262 4.11 10.63 0.22
N GLU A 263 5.19 9.87 0.35
CA GLU A 263 6.57 10.31 0.09
C GLU A 263 7.00 9.89 -1.33
N MET A 264 7.50 10.83 -2.13
CA MET A 264 8.00 10.58 -3.49
C MET A 264 9.51 10.31 -3.47
N VAL A 265 9.90 9.03 -3.50
CA VAL A 265 11.25 8.58 -3.08
C VAL A 265 12.28 8.43 -4.20
N ALA A 266 11.88 8.54 -5.47
CA ALA A 266 12.74 8.25 -6.61
C ALA A 266 12.79 9.38 -7.65
N GLY A 267 12.83 10.63 -7.17
CA GLY A 267 12.91 11.81 -8.03
C GLY A 267 11.87 11.81 -9.15
N ARG A 268 12.31 12.11 -10.37
CA ARG A 268 11.41 12.25 -11.54
C ARG A 268 10.75 10.93 -11.94
N GLU A 269 11.26 9.81 -11.43
CA GLU A 269 10.69 8.49 -11.65
C GLU A 269 9.68 8.10 -10.57
N SER A 270 9.29 9.02 -9.68
CA SER A 270 8.23 8.83 -8.68
C SER A 270 7.15 9.90 -8.87
N ALA A 271 6.00 9.49 -9.40
CA ALA A 271 4.87 10.39 -9.68
C ALA A 271 3.54 9.70 -9.41
N ILE A 272 2.57 10.51 -8.98
CA ILE A 272 1.17 10.08 -8.85
C ILE A 272 0.24 11.03 -9.58
N ALA A 273 -0.87 10.48 -10.04
CA ALA A 273 -1.90 11.26 -10.71
C ALA A 273 -3.32 10.80 -10.37
N GLN A 274 -4.27 11.69 -10.57
CA GLN A 274 -5.69 11.39 -10.53
C GLN A 274 -6.41 12.08 -11.67
N VAL A 275 -7.38 11.39 -12.29
CA VAL A 275 -8.26 11.99 -13.29
C VAL A 275 -9.56 12.42 -12.62
N ILE A 276 -9.73 13.72 -12.44
CA ILE A 276 -10.90 14.34 -11.82
C ILE A 276 -11.93 14.77 -12.86
N ARG A 277 -13.20 14.84 -12.47
CA ARG A 277 -14.29 15.34 -13.33
C ARG A 277 -14.37 16.86 -13.22
N THR A 278 -14.28 17.54 -14.34
CA THR A 278 -14.30 19.00 -14.45
C THR A 278 -15.32 19.45 -15.50
N VAL A 279 -15.55 20.75 -15.60
CA VAL A 279 -16.38 21.40 -16.63
C VAL A 279 -15.47 22.22 -17.53
N PRO A 280 -15.48 22.02 -18.86
CA PRO A 280 -14.65 22.80 -19.79
C PRO A 280 -14.84 24.31 -19.59
N ASN A 281 -13.75 25.08 -19.72
CA ASN A 281 -13.67 26.54 -19.55
C ASN A 281 -14.00 27.07 -18.16
N LYS A 282 -14.27 26.20 -17.17
CA LYS A 282 -14.42 26.61 -15.77
C LYS A 282 -13.06 26.64 -15.07
N ASP A 283 -12.87 27.64 -14.21
CA ASP A 283 -11.68 27.77 -13.38
C ASP A 283 -11.80 26.96 -12.08
N TYR A 284 -10.68 26.39 -11.67
CA TYR A 284 -10.52 25.63 -10.44
C TYR A 284 -9.27 26.08 -9.70
N THR A 285 -9.25 25.90 -8.39
CA THR A 285 -8.04 26.05 -7.55
C THR A 285 -7.58 24.67 -7.11
N LEU A 286 -6.35 24.30 -7.46
CA LEU A 286 -5.67 23.14 -6.91
C LEU A 286 -4.82 23.60 -5.71
N THR A 287 -5.05 22.99 -4.55
CA THR A 287 -4.31 23.21 -3.30
C THR A 287 -3.75 21.89 -2.80
N PHE A 288 -2.54 21.89 -2.24
CA PHE A 288 -1.89 20.70 -1.71
C PHE A 288 -0.81 21.10 -0.71
N THR A 289 -0.42 20.16 0.15
CA THR A 289 0.62 20.36 1.16
C THR A 289 1.86 19.55 0.82
N VAL A 290 3.03 20.18 0.94
CA VAL A 290 4.33 19.53 0.70
C VAL A 290 5.24 19.69 1.91
N GLY A 291 6.15 18.75 2.12
CA GLY A 291 7.13 18.83 3.20
C GLY A 291 8.09 17.66 3.27
N ASP A 292 8.55 17.32 4.47
CA ASP A 292 9.41 16.17 4.72
C ASP A 292 8.89 15.28 5.86
N ALA A 293 9.27 14.01 5.83
CA ALA A 293 8.70 12.96 6.66
C ALA A 293 9.35 12.83 8.06
N LYS A 294 10.23 13.76 8.47
CA LYS A 294 11.05 13.61 9.69
C LYS A 294 11.85 12.29 9.70
N ASN A 295 12.49 11.97 8.59
CA ASN A 295 13.23 10.73 8.37
C ASN A 295 14.69 11.01 7.98
N ASP A 296 15.24 12.15 8.39
CA ASP A 296 16.60 12.61 8.06
C ASP A 296 16.88 12.80 6.55
N CYS A 297 15.82 12.87 5.74
CA CYS A 297 15.94 13.24 4.34
C CYS A 297 16.27 14.73 4.21
N HIS A 298 17.51 15.06 3.84
CA HIS A 298 17.98 16.44 3.78
C HIS A 298 18.10 16.94 2.33
N GLY A 299 17.97 18.25 2.15
CA GLY A 299 18.31 18.93 0.91
C GLY A 299 17.16 19.71 0.28
N SER A 300 17.47 20.34 -0.85
CA SER A 300 16.52 21.16 -1.61
C SER A 300 15.62 20.27 -2.47
N MET A 301 14.42 20.02 -1.98
CA MET A 301 13.38 19.27 -2.67
C MET A 301 12.51 20.18 -3.54
N MET A 302 11.82 19.60 -4.51
CA MET A 302 10.82 20.31 -5.30
C MET A 302 9.72 19.36 -5.73
N VAL A 303 8.48 19.72 -5.41
CA VAL A 303 7.29 19.07 -5.96
C VAL A 303 6.81 19.89 -7.15
N GLU A 304 6.60 19.24 -8.28
CA GLU A 304 5.95 19.86 -9.43
C GLU A 304 4.52 19.32 -9.56
N ALA A 305 3.56 20.22 -9.62
CA ALA A 305 2.13 19.92 -9.76
C ALA A 305 1.59 20.42 -11.09
N PHE A 306 0.78 19.60 -11.75
CA PHE A 306 0.21 19.88 -13.08
C PHE A 306 -1.31 19.72 -13.05
N ALA A 307 -2.02 20.66 -13.67
CA ALA A 307 -3.47 20.58 -13.87
C ALA A 307 -3.88 21.43 -15.09
N GLY A 308 -4.50 20.80 -16.09
CA GLY A 308 -4.83 21.48 -17.35
C GLY A 308 -3.57 22.00 -18.06
N LYS A 309 -3.50 23.31 -18.31
CA LYS A 309 -2.27 23.98 -18.80
C LYS A 309 -1.41 24.58 -17.69
N GLY A 310 -1.87 24.50 -16.44
CA GLY A 310 -1.20 25.09 -15.30
C GLY A 310 -0.14 24.16 -14.73
N THR A 311 0.98 24.76 -14.34
CA THR A 311 2.09 24.09 -13.65
C THR A 311 2.50 24.96 -12.46
N LEU A 312 2.72 24.33 -11.31
CA LEU A 312 3.30 24.97 -10.14
C LEU A 312 4.49 24.17 -9.64
N LYS A 313 5.63 24.85 -9.48
CA LYS A 313 6.84 24.29 -8.86
C LYS A 313 6.94 24.78 -7.44
N VAL A 314 6.97 23.85 -6.48
CA VAL A 314 6.99 24.15 -5.06
C VAL A 314 8.32 23.71 -4.46
N PRO A 315 9.30 24.62 -4.30
CA PRO A 315 10.57 24.30 -3.68
C PRO A 315 10.38 24.11 -2.17
N TYR A 316 11.03 23.13 -1.56
CA TYR A 316 11.01 22.89 -0.11
C TYR A 316 12.40 22.48 0.35
N VAL A 317 13.00 23.23 1.29
CA VAL A 317 14.34 22.91 1.80
C VAL A 317 14.18 22.07 3.06
N SER A 318 14.42 20.76 2.92
CA SER A 318 14.26 19.82 4.02
C SER A 318 15.46 19.84 4.97
N GLN A 319 15.15 19.90 6.25
CA GLN A 319 16.08 19.67 7.36
C GLN A 319 15.92 18.27 7.96
N GLY A 320 15.11 17.39 7.32
CA GLY A 320 14.86 16.02 7.78
C GLY A 320 14.15 15.90 9.14
N LYS A 321 13.63 17.01 9.68
CA LYS A 321 13.07 17.13 11.04
C LYS A 321 11.55 17.20 11.05
N GLY A 322 10.91 17.06 9.90
CA GLY A 322 9.50 17.32 9.70
C GLY A 322 9.25 18.81 9.46
N GLY A 323 8.19 19.09 8.73
CA GLY A 323 7.77 20.45 8.38
C GLY A 323 6.98 20.42 7.10
N PHE A 324 6.06 21.36 6.96
CA PHE A 324 5.12 21.38 5.84
C PHE A 324 4.78 22.79 5.42
N LYS A 325 4.43 22.95 4.15
CA LYS A 325 3.80 24.16 3.64
C LYS A 325 2.73 23.82 2.61
N THR A 326 1.66 24.59 2.65
CA THR A 326 0.58 24.48 1.67
C THR A 326 0.86 25.41 0.50
N SER A 327 0.52 24.98 -0.71
CA SER A 327 0.65 25.76 -1.93
C SER A 327 -0.59 25.55 -2.79
N SER A 328 -0.91 26.56 -3.60
CA SER A 328 -2.09 26.52 -4.46
C SER A 328 -1.87 27.27 -5.76
N PHE A 329 -2.52 26.84 -6.84
CA PHE A 329 -2.60 27.59 -8.08
C PHE A 329 -3.95 27.40 -8.76
N ARG A 330 -4.33 28.37 -9.59
CA ARG A 330 -5.55 28.31 -10.40
C ARG A 330 -5.25 27.69 -11.76
N PHE A 331 -6.18 26.89 -12.26
CA PHE A 331 -6.15 26.36 -13.62
C PHE A 331 -7.54 26.37 -14.24
N GLN A 332 -7.61 26.58 -15.55
CA GLN A 332 -8.83 26.42 -16.31
C GLN A 332 -8.92 24.99 -16.86
N ALA A 333 -10.06 24.33 -16.68
CA ALA A 333 -10.27 22.99 -17.22
C ALA A 333 -10.44 23.03 -18.75
N ILE A 334 -9.66 22.21 -19.45
CA ILE A 334 -9.70 22.12 -20.92
C ILE A 334 -10.84 21.20 -21.39
N SER A 335 -11.18 20.19 -20.58
CA SER A 335 -12.18 19.18 -20.94
C SER A 335 -13.02 18.76 -19.73
N ALA A 336 -13.98 17.86 -19.96
CA ALA A 336 -14.82 17.28 -18.90
C ALA A 336 -14.03 16.43 -17.89
N ARG A 337 -12.76 16.11 -18.18
CA ARG A 337 -11.84 15.42 -17.28
C ARG A 337 -10.50 16.14 -17.26
N THR A 338 -9.99 16.40 -16.08
CA THR A 338 -8.66 16.97 -15.89
C THR A 338 -7.79 15.97 -15.15
N ARG A 339 -6.59 15.72 -15.68
CA ARG A 339 -5.57 14.96 -14.97
C ARG A 339 -4.80 15.93 -14.07
N ILE A 340 -4.72 15.60 -12.79
CA ILE A 340 -3.79 16.24 -11.85
C ILE A 340 -2.63 15.29 -11.61
N THR A 341 -1.40 15.80 -11.66
CA THR A 341 -0.16 15.01 -11.52
C THR A 341 0.79 15.71 -10.57
N PHE A 342 1.48 14.92 -9.76
CA PHE A 342 2.54 15.36 -8.85
C PHE A 342 3.77 14.48 -9.03
N TYR A 343 4.95 15.09 -9.11
CA TYR A 343 6.22 14.35 -9.09
C TYR A 343 7.32 15.12 -8.35
N SER A 344 8.35 14.40 -7.90
CA SER A 344 9.55 15.01 -7.31
C SER A 344 10.58 15.36 -8.39
N ALA A 345 11.10 16.59 -8.42
CA ALA A 345 12.05 16.97 -9.46
C ALA A 345 13.46 16.38 -9.27
N TYR A 346 13.81 15.97 -8.05
CA TYR A 346 15.16 15.63 -7.61
C TYR A 346 15.19 14.31 -6.82
N TYR A 347 16.34 13.64 -6.86
CA TYR A 347 16.62 12.43 -6.08
C TYR A 347 17.24 12.82 -4.75
N HIS A 348 16.78 12.19 -3.67
CA HIS A 348 17.28 12.43 -2.33
C HIS A 348 17.53 11.11 -1.59
N THR A 349 18.51 11.16 -0.70
CA THR A 349 18.83 10.09 0.24
C THR A 349 18.97 10.68 1.64
N LYS A 350 18.95 9.83 2.66
CA LYS A 350 19.15 10.28 4.04
C LYS A 350 20.59 10.77 4.25
N LEU A 351 20.76 11.70 5.18
CA LEU A 351 22.05 12.35 5.43
C LEU A 351 23.18 11.39 5.85
N HIS A 352 22.86 10.40 6.67
CA HIS A 352 23.83 9.42 7.22
C HIS A 352 23.65 8.02 6.64
N ASP A 353 22.80 7.90 5.62
CA ASP A 353 22.35 6.63 5.08
C ASP A 353 22.04 6.78 3.59
N PHE A 354 23.12 6.84 2.80
CA PHE A 354 23.07 7.15 1.38
C PHE A 354 22.39 6.07 0.53
N GLY A 355 22.14 4.87 1.08
CA GLY A 355 21.37 3.84 0.39
C GLY A 355 19.86 3.97 0.59
N HIS A 356 19.41 4.76 1.57
CA HIS A 356 17.99 4.94 1.86
C HIS A 356 17.43 6.08 1.02
N MET A 357 16.57 5.72 0.07
CA MET A 357 15.89 6.68 -0.82
C MET A 357 14.70 7.35 -0.13
N CYS A 358 14.64 8.66 -0.25
CA CYS A 358 13.65 9.51 0.40
C CYS A 358 13.28 10.70 -0.50
N GLY A 359 12.31 11.51 -0.08
CA GLY A 359 11.96 12.70 -0.85
C GLY A 359 10.84 13.53 -0.23
N PRO A 360 10.24 14.44 -1.02
CA PRO A 360 9.17 15.28 -0.51
C PRO A 360 7.91 14.47 -0.22
N VAL A 361 7.25 14.84 0.88
CA VAL A 361 5.92 14.36 1.26
C VAL A 361 4.85 15.20 0.56
N LEU A 362 3.77 14.57 0.13
CA LEU A 362 2.57 15.17 -0.45
C LEU A 362 1.35 14.72 0.36
N ASP A 363 0.45 15.66 0.64
CA ASP A 363 -0.81 15.43 1.35
C ASP A 363 -1.86 16.52 1.04
N ASP A 364 -3.09 16.34 1.55
CA ASP A 364 -4.20 17.31 1.55
C ASP A 364 -4.54 17.89 0.16
N VAL A 365 -4.63 17.03 -0.87
CA VAL A 365 -4.87 17.49 -2.24
C VAL A 365 -6.34 17.88 -2.45
N LYS A 366 -6.59 19.15 -2.74
CA LYS A 366 -7.93 19.71 -2.91
C LYS A 366 -8.07 20.39 -4.26
N VAL A 367 -9.12 20.06 -5.00
CA VAL A 367 -9.53 20.79 -6.20
C VAL A 367 -10.94 21.28 -6.04
N LEU A 368 -11.11 22.60 -6.03
CA LEU A 368 -12.38 23.30 -5.85
C LEU A 368 -12.65 24.20 -7.05
N PRO A 369 -13.90 24.30 -7.54
CA PRO A 369 -14.25 25.31 -8.54
C PRO A 369 -14.03 26.72 -7.99
N VAL A 370 -13.51 27.63 -8.83
CA VAL A 370 -13.53 29.06 -8.54
C VAL A 370 -14.98 29.51 -8.74
N SER A 371 -15.54 30.17 -7.72
CA SER A 371 -16.89 30.72 -7.71
C SER A 371 -17.14 31.68 -8.85
#